data_AF-A0AA96PJF6-F1
#
_entry.id   AF-A0AA96PJF6-F1
#
_cell.length_a   1.000
_cell.length_b   1.000
_cell.length_c   1.000
_cell.angle_alpha   90.00
_cell.angle_beta   90.00
_cell.angle_gamma   90.00
#
_symmetry.space_group_name_H-M   'P 1'
#
loop_
_entity.id
_entity.type
_entity.pdbx_description
1 polymer ?
#
loop_
_entity_poly.entity_id
_entity_poly.type
_entity_poly.pdbx_seq_one_letter_code
_entity_poly.pdbx_strand_id
1 'polypeptide(L)' 'MPKPKKTAAELQKIIREAAAIAGPWPKNMSVIIYSLDDSWRVIVSYSDPAQTPFRDRLMEICRGLAHFYDLDEPA' A
#
# COMPACT_ATOMS: atom_id res chain seq x y z
N MET A 1 -5.44 -20.06 -8.00
CA MET A 1 -4.60 -20.45 -6.84
C MET A 1 -4.96 -19.55 -5.68
N PRO A 2 -5.04 -20.04 -4.44
CA PRO A 2 -5.20 -19.16 -3.28
C PRO A 2 -3.98 -18.23 -3.20
N LYS A 3 -4.22 -16.96 -2.90
CA LYS A 3 -3.13 -15.99 -2.73
C LYS A 3 -2.33 -16.33 -1.45
N PRO A 4 -1.03 -16.04 -1.43
CA PRO A 4 -0.21 -16.24 -0.24
C PRO A 4 -0.69 -15.34 0.90
N LYS A 5 -1.07 -15.95 2.03
CA LYS A 5 -1.41 -15.22 3.25
C LYS A 5 -0.18 -14.47 3.76
N LYS A 6 -0.30 -13.15 3.90
CA LYS A 6 0.73 -12.26 4.44
C LYS A 6 0.25 -11.56 5.70
N THR A 7 1.17 -11.32 6.62
CA THR A 7 0.96 -10.47 7.78
C THR A 7 0.98 -8.99 7.38
N ALA A 8 0.38 -8.12 8.21
CA ALA A 8 0.44 -6.67 8.00
C ALA A 8 1.89 -6.15 7.86
N ALA A 9 2.82 -6.67 8.68
CA ALA A 9 4.22 -6.27 8.64
C ALA A 9 4.91 -6.67 7.32
N GLU A 10 4.62 -7.87 6.79
CA GLU A 10 5.13 -8.30 5.50
C GLU A 10 4.56 -7.44 4.36
N LEU A 11 3.25 -7.16 4.39
CA LEU A 11 2.62 -6.30 3.39
C LEU A 11 3.18 -4.88 3.42
N GLN A 12 3.42 -4.33 4.61
CA GLN A 12 4.04 -3.02 4.76
C GLN A 12 5.45 -3.00 4.16
N LYS A 13 6.24 -4.06 4.39
CA LYS A 13 7.57 -4.20 3.79
C LYS A 13 7.48 -4.27 2.26
N ILE A 14 6.59 -5.10 1.72
CA ILE A 14 6.39 -5.25 0.26
C ILE A 14 5.97 -3.91 -0.37
N ILE A 15 5.02 -3.20 0.24
CA ILE A 15 4.55 -1.89 -0.24
C ILE A 15 5.70 -0.87 -0.22
N ARG A 16 6.52 -0.85 0.84
CA ARG A 16 7.68 0.06 0.95
C ARG A 16 8.74 -0.22 -0.11
N GLU A 17 9.05 -1.50 -0.35
CA GLU A 17 9.99 -1.92 -1.37
C GLU A 17 9.48 -1.58 -2.78
N ALA A 18 8.22 -1.89 -3.08
CA ALA A 18 7.61 -1.57 -4.36
C ALA A 18 7.51 -0.06 -4.60
N ALA A 19 7.20 0.74 -3.57
CA ALA A 19 7.09 2.19 -3.65
C ALA A 19 8.43 2.89 -3.95
N ALA A 20 9.57 2.23 -3.78
CA ALA A 20 10.88 2.81 -4.10
C ALA A 20 10.99 3.24 -5.56
N ILE A 21 10.24 2.62 -6.48
CA ILE A 21 10.19 3.00 -7.91
C ILE A 21 9.51 4.36 -8.13
N ALA A 22 8.67 4.80 -7.18
CA ALA A 22 7.97 6.09 -7.23
C ALA A 22 8.83 7.24 -6.68
N GLY A 23 10.00 6.93 -6.11
CA GLY A 23 10.92 7.91 -5.51
C GLY A 23 11.06 7.74 -3.99
N PRO A 24 11.75 8.69 -3.33
CA PRO A 24 11.93 8.65 -1.88
C PRO A 24 10.60 8.82 -1.16
N TRP A 25 10.47 8.13 -0.02
CA TRP A 25 9.25 8.23 0.78
C TRP A 25 9.04 9.66 1.32
N PRO A 26 7.86 10.29 1.10
CA PRO A 26 7.62 11.64 1.57
C PRO A 26 7.64 11.75 3.10
N LYS A 27 8.16 12.87 3.61
CA LYS A 27 8.07 13.21 5.04
C LYS A 27 6.60 13.35 5.43
N ASN A 28 6.24 12.85 6.61
CA ASN A 28 4.86 12.88 7.14
C ASN A 28 3.82 12.05 6.37
N MET A 29 4.24 11.22 5.41
CA MET A 29 3.35 10.22 4.80
C MET A 29 3.42 8.90 5.57
N SER A 30 2.26 8.31 5.85
CA SER A 30 2.15 7.03 6.54
C SER A 30 1.24 6.07 5.78
N VAL A 31 1.62 4.78 5.78
CA VAL A 31 0.75 3.69 5.31
C VAL A 31 0.22 2.97 6.51
N ILE A 32 -1.09 2.80 6.55
CA ILE A 32 -1.82 2.04 7.56
C ILE A 32 -2.40 0.83 6.86
N ILE A 33 -2.10 -0.35 7.40
CA ILE A 33 -2.64 -1.63 6.92
C ILE A 33 -3.47 -2.19 8.07
N TYR A 34 -4.76 -2.42 7.83
CA TYR A 34 -5.64 -3.02 8.82
C TYR A 34 -6.39 -4.21 8.22
N SER A 35 -6.66 -5.19 9.08
CA SER A 35 -7.37 -6.40 8.70
C SER A 35 -8.85 -6.10 8.46
N LEU A 36 -9.36 -6.62 7.35
CA LEU A 36 -10.75 -6.96 7.15
C LEU A 36 -10.93 -8.46 7.44
N ASP A 37 -12.16 -8.97 7.36
CA ASP A 37 -12.47 -10.36 7.71
C ASP A 37 -11.57 -11.37 6.97
N ASP A 38 -11.39 -11.19 5.65
CA ASP A 38 -10.61 -12.09 4.79
C ASP A 38 -9.50 -11.38 3.98
N SER A 39 -9.27 -10.09 4.20
CA SER A 39 -8.32 -9.29 3.42
C SER A 39 -7.68 -8.16 4.23
N TRP A 40 -6.79 -7.40 3.59
CA TRP A 40 -6.12 -6.26 4.19
C TRP A 40 -6.44 -4.99 3.42
N ARG A 41 -6.82 -3.93 4.12
CA ARG A 41 -7.04 -2.64 3.50
C ARG A 41 -5.88 -1.70 3.75
N VAL A 42 -5.45 -1.02 2.68
CA VAL A 42 -4.36 -0.04 2.71
C VAL A 42 -4.95 1.36 2.73
N ILE A 43 -4.56 2.16 3.72
CA ILE A 43 -4.84 3.60 3.78
C ILE A 43 -3.52 4.35 3.74
N VAL A 44 -3.48 5.41 2.93
CA VAL A 44 -2.36 6.34 2.87
C VAL A 44 -2.78 7.64 3.51
N SER A 45 -2.13 7.99 4.61
CA SER A 45 -2.29 9.29 5.28
C SER A 45 -1.18 10.23 4.84
N TYR A 46 -1.54 11.45 4.44
CA TYR A 46 -0.62 12.52 4.06
C TYR A 46 -1.26 13.88 4.38
N SER A 47 -0.43 14.87 4.72
CA SER A 47 -0.90 16.20 5.13
C SER A 47 -0.56 17.32 4.14
N ASP A 48 0.26 17.01 3.12
CA ASP A 48 0.75 17.99 2.15
C ASP A 48 0.23 17.65 0.73
N PRO A 49 -0.56 18.52 0.09
CA PRO A 49 -1.04 18.33 -1.28
C PRO A 49 0.06 18.08 -2.32
N ALA A 50 1.28 18.57 -2.10
CA ALA A 50 2.42 18.31 -2.99
C ALA A 50 2.79 16.81 -3.05
N GLN A 51 2.33 16.00 -2.09
CA GLN A 51 2.58 14.56 -2.03
C GLN A 51 1.53 13.73 -2.80
N THR A 52 0.49 14.37 -3.34
CA THR A 52 -0.57 13.70 -4.13
C THR A 52 -0.01 12.84 -5.26
N PRO A 53 0.98 13.28 -6.06
CA PRO A 53 1.54 12.43 -7.12
C PRO A 53 2.18 11.13 -6.60
N PHE A 54 2.89 11.20 -5.47
CA PHE A 54 3.46 10.00 -4.84
C PHE A 54 2.36 9.09 -4.29
N ARG A 55 1.33 9.68 -3.64
CA ARG A 55 0.17 8.94 -3.15
C ARG A 55 -0.53 8.20 -4.29
N ASP A 56 -0.81 8.88 -5.40
CA ASP A 56 -1.53 8.27 -6.53
C ASP A 56 -0.72 7.11 -7.13
N ARG A 57 0.59 7.30 -7.29
CA ARG A 57 1.50 6.24 -7.73
C ARG A 57 1.53 5.06 -6.75
N LEU A 58 1.52 5.34 -5.45
CA LEU A 58 1.45 4.33 -4.40
C LEU A 58 0.12 3.56 -4.46
N MET A 59 -1.00 4.23 -4.73
CA MET A 59 -2.30 3.55 -4.90
C MET A 59 -2.29 2.62 -6.12
N GLU A 60 -1.70 3.04 -7.25
CA GLU A 60 -1.51 2.19 -8.44
C GLU A 60 -0.69 0.93 -8.11
N ILE A 61 0.40 1.10 -7.36
CA ILE A 61 1.23 -0.01 -6.89
C ILE A 61 0.42 -0.96 -6.01
N CYS A 62 -0.36 -0.43 -5.05
CA CYS A 62 -1.23 -1.24 -4.19
C CYS A 62 -2.30 -2.01 -4.98
N ARG A 63 -2.90 -1.41 -6.02
CA ARG A 63 -3.81 -2.15 -6.94
C ARG A 63 -3.09 -3.28 -7.64
N GLY A 64 -1.87 -3.05 -8.14
CA GLY A 64 -1.03 -4.10 -8.73
C GLY A 64 -0.75 -5.24 -7.74
N LEU A 65 -0.41 -4.91 -6.50
CA LEU A 65 -0.16 -5.88 -5.44
C LEU A 65 -1.42 -6.66 -5.04
N ALA A 66 -2.61 -6.08 -5.17
CA ALA A 66 -3.87 -6.78 -4.92
C ALA A 66 -4.12 -7.95 -5.89
N HIS A 67 -3.44 -8.02 -7.03
CA HIS A 67 -3.49 -9.23 -7.88
C HIS A 67 -2.70 -10.40 -7.29
N PHE A 68 -1.66 -10.13 -6.50
CA PHE A 68 -0.74 -11.13 -5.97
C PHE A 68 -0.96 -11.44 -4.48
N TYR A 69 -1.56 -10.52 -3.73
CA TYR A 69 -1.75 -10.61 -2.28
C TYR A 69 -3.21 -10.33 -1.87
N ASP A 70 -3.55 -10.69 -0.64
CA ASP A 70 -4.87 -10.47 -0.03
C ASP A 70 -5.08 -8.99 0.36
N LEU A 71 -4.78 -8.07 -0.55
CA LEU A 71 -5.11 -6.66 -0.40
C LEU A 71 -6.50 -6.42 -1.00
N ASP A 72 -7.33 -5.69 -0.26
CA ASP A 72 -8.56 -5.12 -0.78
C ASP A 72 -8.23 -4.04 -1.81
N GLU A 73 -9.10 -3.86 -2.79
CA GLU A 73 -8.87 -2.85 -3.81
C GLU A 73 -8.95 -1.46 -3.16
N PRO A 74 -7.88 -0.65 -3.26
CA PRO A 74 -7.93 0.67 -2.65
C PRO A 74 -9.01 1.54 -3.31
N ALA A 75 -9.94 2.02 -2.49
CA ALA A 75 -10.97 3.01 -2.85
C ALA A 75 -10.36 4.34 -3.33
#